data_AF-A0A2V9VTE9-F1
#
_entry.id   AF-A0A2V9VTE9-F1
#
_cell.length_a   1.000
_cell.length_b   1.000
_cell.length_c   1.000
_cell.angle_alpha   90.00
_cell.angle_beta   90.00
_cell.angle_gamma   90.00
#
_symmetry.space_group_name_H-M   'P 1'
#
loop_
_entity.id
_entity.type
_entity.pdbx_description
1 polymer ?
#
loop_
_entity_poly.entity_id
_entity_poly.type
_entity_poly.pdbx_seq_one_letter_code
_entity_poly.pdbx_strand_id
1 'polypeptide(L)'
;MLAVGQNAQKYAPYLFAGLAIFGFVLWRWKETDRGADRIDRVILSMPLLGDIRLKHQVASFSRMLSTLLQGGLPLVPAMETAGASMSSRRILKGVMRAGTRVREGQGLAGSLEEQKIFPELAVEMIEVGESTGALPAMLNS
;
A
#
# COMPACT_ATOMS: atom_id res chain seq x y z
N MET A 1 7.60 -29.06 -43.48
CA MET A 1 7.78 -27.78 -42.76
C MET A 1 6.92 -26.61 -43.30
N LEU A 2 6.10 -26.77 -44.36
CA LEU A 2 5.24 -25.70 -44.89
C LEU A 2 3.81 -25.64 -44.30
N ALA A 3 3.33 -26.70 -43.64
CA ALA A 3 1.99 -26.75 -43.03
C ALA A 3 1.87 -25.97 -41.71
N VAL A 4 2.99 -25.73 -41.02
CA VAL A 4 3.01 -24.95 -39.77
C VAL A 4 2.82 -23.45 -40.05
N GLY A 5 3.28 -22.97 -41.21
CA GLY A 5 3.20 -21.55 -41.61
C GLY A 5 1.79 -21.05 -41.92
N GLN A 6 0.95 -21.86 -42.59
CA GLN A 6 -0.42 -21.46 -42.94
C GLN A 6 -1.38 -21.50 -41.73
N ASN A 7 -1.18 -22.43 -40.80
CA ASN A 7 -1.96 -22.48 -39.56
C ASN A 7 -1.58 -21.35 -38.60
N ALA A 8 -0.30 -20.99 -38.50
CA ALA A 8 0.13 -19.88 -37.65
C ALA A 8 -0.55 -18.56 -38.03
N GLN A 9 -0.71 -18.28 -39.33
CA GLN A 9 -1.34 -17.04 -39.81
C GLN A 9 -2.85 -17.01 -39.56
N LYS A 10 -3.51 -18.17 -39.53
CA LYS A 10 -4.95 -18.30 -39.27
C LYS A 10 -5.27 -18.21 -37.77
N TYR A 11 -4.42 -18.74 -36.90
CA TYR A 11 -4.60 -18.67 -35.45
C TYR A 11 -4.00 -17.42 -34.79
N ALA A 12 -3.05 -16.73 -35.45
CA ALA A 12 -2.46 -15.48 -34.99
C ALA A 12 -3.50 -14.41 -34.60
N PRO A 13 -4.54 -14.10 -35.41
CA PRO A 13 -5.54 -13.10 -35.03
C PRO A 13 -6.41 -13.55 -33.84
N TYR A 14 -6.72 -14.84 -33.70
CA TYR A 14 -7.46 -15.36 -32.54
C TYR A 14 -6.62 -15.35 -31.26
N LEU A 15 -5.31 -15.63 -31.37
CA LEU A 15 -4.37 -15.49 -30.27
C LEU A 15 -4.23 -14.03 -29.86
N PHE A 16 -4.10 -13.10 -30.82
CA PHE A 16 -4.04 -11.67 -30.53
C PHE A 16 -5.33 -11.14 -29.90
N ALA A 17 -6.49 -11.53 -30.44
CA ALA A 17 -7.79 -11.18 -29.88
C ALA A 17 -7.97 -11.79 -28.48
N GLY A 18 -7.56 -13.04 -28.26
CA GLY A 18 -7.59 -13.69 -26.96
C GLY A 18 -6.70 -12.98 -25.94
N LEU A 19 -5.49 -12.57 -26.33
CA LEU A 19 -4.53 -11.86 -25.47
C LEU A 19 -5.01 -10.43 -25.17
N ALA A 20 -5.62 -9.77 -26.16
CA ALA A 20 -6.24 -8.45 -25.99
C ALA A 20 -7.48 -8.50 -25.08
N ILE A 21 -8.35 -9.49 -25.25
CA ILE A 21 -9.51 -9.71 -24.38
C ILE A 21 -9.05 -10.08 -22.97
N PHE A 22 -8.06 -10.97 -22.84
CA PHE A 22 -7.47 -11.33 -21.55
C PHE A 22 -6.85 -10.12 -20.84
N GLY A 23 -6.09 -9.30 -21.58
CA GLY A 23 -5.53 -8.05 -21.09
C GLY A 23 -6.62 -7.05 -20.67
N PHE A 24 -7.68 -6.89 -21.47
CA PHE A 24 -8.82 -6.02 -21.17
C PHE A 24 -9.61 -6.50 -19.95
N VAL A 25 -9.84 -7.82 -19.83
CA VAL A 25 -10.51 -8.42 -18.67
C VAL A 25 -9.67 -8.24 -17.42
N LEU A 26 -8.36 -8.52 -17.46
CA LEU A 26 -7.46 -8.27 -16.33
C LEU A 26 -7.39 -6.79 -15.96
N TRP A 27 -7.33 -5.91 -16.95
CA TRP A 27 -7.34 -4.47 -16.77
C TRP A 27 -8.66 -4.01 -16.12
N ARG A 28 -9.80 -4.55 -16.54
CA ARG A 28 -11.10 -4.25 -15.94
C ARG A 28 -11.26 -4.89 -14.55
N TRP A 29 -10.64 -6.04 -14.31
CA TRP A 29 -10.66 -6.70 -13.01
C TRP A 29 -9.84 -5.97 -11.96
N LYS A 30 -8.70 -5.37 -12.35
CA LYS A 30 -7.86 -4.57 -11.44
C LYS A 30 -8.60 -3.32 -10.91
N GLU A 31 -9.55 -2.79 -11.68
CA GLU A 31 -10.39 -1.64 -11.30
C GLU A 31 -11.53 -2.02 -10.34
N THR A 32 -11.80 -3.32 -10.16
CA THR A 32 -12.80 -3.78 -9.20
C THR A 32 -12.16 -3.93 -7.81
N ASP A 33 -12.84 -3.47 -6.75
CA ASP A 33 -12.40 -3.56 -5.35
C ASP A 33 -11.87 -4.95 -4.93
N ARG A 34 -12.51 -6.03 -5.41
CA ARG A 34 -12.11 -7.42 -5.13
C ARG A 34 -10.86 -7.86 -5.90
N GLY A 35 -10.67 -7.35 -7.11
CA GLY A 35 -9.50 -7.66 -7.94
C GLY A 35 -8.25 -6.96 -7.43
N ALA A 36 -8.39 -5.68 -7.04
CA ALA A 36 -7.35 -4.93 -6.37
C ALA A 36 -6.86 -5.67 -5.11
N ASP A 37 -7.76 -6.09 -4.20
CA ASP A 37 -7.38 -6.81 -2.98
C ASP A 37 -6.66 -8.16 -3.24
N ARG A 38 -7.02 -8.91 -4.30
CA ARG A 38 -6.33 -10.16 -4.67
C ARG A 38 -4.97 -9.93 -5.30
N ILE A 39 -4.86 -8.95 -6.20
CA ILE A 39 -3.59 -8.56 -6.82
C ILE A 39 -2.65 -8.04 -5.73
N ASP A 40 -3.15 -7.22 -4.81
CA ASP A 40 -2.40 -6.72 -3.65
C ASP A 40 -1.84 -7.88 -2.83
N ARG A 41 -2.67 -8.90 -2.56
CA ARG A 41 -2.25 -10.11 -1.83
C ARG A 41 -1.15 -10.88 -2.57
N VAL A 42 -1.29 -11.10 -3.87
CA VAL A 42 -0.31 -11.86 -4.68
C VAL A 42 1.01 -11.09 -4.80
N ILE A 43 0.96 -9.78 -5.06
CA ILE A 43 2.16 -8.94 -5.15
C ILE A 43 2.87 -8.84 -3.80
N LEU A 44 2.11 -8.69 -2.70
CA LEU A 44 2.67 -8.64 -1.34
C LEU A 44 3.21 -9.99 -0.86
N SER A 45 2.83 -11.11 -1.48
CA SER A 45 3.36 -12.45 -1.12
C SER A 45 4.57 -12.87 -1.95
N MET A 46 4.99 -12.06 -2.94
CA MET A 46 6.28 -12.26 -3.60
C MET A 46 7.41 -11.74 -2.70
N PRO A 47 8.35 -12.61 -2.25
CA PRO A 47 9.24 -12.34 -1.12
C PRO A 47 10.21 -11.16 -1.29
N LEU A 48 10.46 -10.69 -2.52
CA LEU A 48 11.34 -9.53 -2.79
C LEU A 48 10.55 -8.26 -3.14
N LEU A 49 9.47 -8.38 -3.93
CA LEU A 49 8.68 -7.22 -4.37
C LEU A 49 7.72 -6.71 -3.29
N GLY A 50 7.20 -7.62 -2.44
CA GLY A 50 6.25 -7.27 -1.38
C GLY A 50 6.86 -6.35 -0.34
N ASP A 51 8.07 -6.68 0.14
CA ASP A 51 8.77 -5.93 1.18
C ASP A 51 9.22 -4.54 0.70
N ILE A 52 9.77 -4.44 -0.52
CA ILE A 52 10.15 -3.14 -1.10
C ILE A 52 8.92 -2.23 -1.25
N ARG A 53 7.80 -2.77 -1.76
CA ARG A 53 6.57 -1.99 -1.94
C ARG A 53 5.95 -1.58 -0.60
N LEU A 54 6.06 -2.43 0.42
CA LEU A 54 5.61 -2.11 1.77
C LEU A 54 6.44 -0.97 2.36
N LYS A 55 7.77 -1.09 2.35
CA LYS A 55 8.71 -0.06 2.83
C LYS A 55 8.50 1.28 2.12
N HIS A 56 8.35 1.27 0.80
CA HIS A 56 8.07 2.48 0.02
C HIS A 56 6.76 3.16 0.47
N GLN A 57 5.70 2.39 0.68
CA GLN A 57 4.42 2.93 1.10
C GLN A 57 4.48 3.46 2.54
N VAL A 58 5.12 2.75 3.46
CA VAL A 58 5.34 3.24 4.83
C VAL A 58 6.15 4.53 4.83
N ALA A 59 7.22 4.62 4.04
CA ALA A 59 8.02 5.84 3.92
C ALA A 59 7.18 7.02 3.35
N SER A 60 6.32 6.76 2.36
CA SER A 60 5.44 7.78 1.79
C SER A 60 4.41 8.27 2.81
N PHE A 61 3.82 7.35 3.57
CA PHE A 61 2.93 7.65 4.67
C PHE A 61 3.61 8.51 5.74
N SER A 62 4.79 8.09 6.23
CA SER A 62 5.53 8.80 7.26
C SER A 62 5.92 10.22 6.83
N ARG A 63 6.37 10.39 5.58
CA ARG A 63 6.73 11.71 5.04
C ARG A 63 5.52 12.65 4.93
N MET A 64 4.39 12.13 4.45
CA MET A 64 3.16 12.92 4.36
C MET A 64 2.65 13.28 5.76
N LEU A 65 2.63 12.31 6.68
CA LEU A 65 2.26 12.54 8.08
C LEU A 65 3.15 13.59 8.73
N SER A 66 4.48 13.48 8.56
CA SER A 66 5.44 14.47 9.06
C SER A 66 5.15 15.87 8.52
N THR A 67 4.88 16.00 7.23
CA THR A 67 4.58 17.29 6.59
C THR A 67 3.30 17.91 7.17
N LEU A 68 2.25 17.10 7.34
CA LEU A 68 0.97 17.56 7.89
C LEU A 68 1.09 17.97 9.36
N LEU A 69 1.82 17.19 10.16
CA LEU A 69 2.07 17.50 11.57
C LEU A 69 2.94 18.76 11.73
N GLN A 70 3.98 18.94 10.89
CA GLN A 70 4.77 20.18 10.85
C GLN A 70 3.91 21.39 10.47
N GLY A 71 2.92 21.20 9.60
CA GLY A 71 1.91 22.21 9.27
C GLY A 71 0.90 22.49 10.38
N GLY A 72 1.00 21.82 11.53
CA GLY A 72 0.13 22.02 12.69
C GLY A 72 -1.20 21.25 12.62
N LEU A 73 -1.36 20.33 11.66
CA LEU A 73 -2.57 19.51 11.60
C LEU A 73 -2.59 18.51 12.78
N PRO A 74 -3.71 18.35 13.50
CA PRO A 74 -3.80 17.36 14.56
C PRO A 74 -3.55 15.93 14.05
N LEU A 75 -3.01 15.07 14.91
CA LEU A 75 -2.52 13.74 14.55
C LEU A 75 -3.56 12.88 13.82
N VAL A 76 -4.77 12.75 14.35
CA VAL A 76 -5.80 11.87 13.77
C VAL A 76 -6.20 12.31 12.34
N PRO A 77 -6.59 13.58 12.08
CA PRO A 77 -6.81 14.08 10.72
C PRO A 77 -5.59 13.93 9.79
N ALA A 78 -4.37 14.10 10.33
CA ALA A 78 -3.15 13.93 9.58
C ALA A 78 -2.93 12.47 9.16
N MET A 79 -3.25 11.50 10.03
CA MET A 79 -3.21 10.06 9.71
C MET A 79 -4.21 9.68 8.64
N GLU A 80 -5.44 10.20 8.71
CA GLU A 80 -6.48 9.95 7.70
C GLU A 80 -6.05 10.47 6.33
N THR A 81 -5.48 11.69 6.30
CA THR A 81 -4.99 12.32 5.06
C THR A 81 -3.75 11.60 4.51
N ALA A 82 -2.78 11.29 5.36
CA ALA A 82 -1.57 10.56 4.96
C ALA A 82 -1.91 9.14 4.48
N GLY A 83 -2.86 8.46 5.12
CA GLY A 83 -3.35 7.15 4.71
C GLY A 83 -3.95 7.16 3.30
N ALA A 84 -4.63 8.23 2.91
CA ALA A 84 -5.22 8.37 1.58
C ALA A 84 -4.18 8.40 0.44
N SER A 85 -2.90 8.70 0.74
CA SER A 85 -1.81 8.65 -0.23
C SER A 85 -1.30 7.23 -0.55
N MET A 86 -1.75 6.23 0.20
CA MET A 86 -1.26 4.85 0.08
C MET A 86 -1.98 4.11 -1.03
N SER A 87 -1.22 3.40 -1.88
CA SER A 87 -1.79 2.63 -2.99
C SER A 87 -2.37 1.27 -2.57
N SER A 88 -1.91 0.71 -1.46
CA SER A 88 -2.42 -0.54 -0.88
C SER A 88 -3.61 -0.28 0.03
N ARG A 89 -4.75 -0.87 -0.33
CA ARG A 89 -5.97 -0.86 0.50
C ARG A 89 -5.77 -1.54 1.85
N ARG A 90 -4.89 -2.56 1.91
CA ARG A 90 -4.58 -3.26 3.16
C ARG A 90 -3.91 -2.31 4.15
N ILE A 91 -2.93 -1.53 3.68
CA ILE A 91 -2.21 -0.59 4.54
C ILE A 91 -3.12 0.57 4.95
N LEU A 92 -3.87 1.16 4.01
CA LEU A 92 -4.86 2.20 4.30
C LEU A 92 -5.83 1.76 5.40
N LYS A 93 -6.45 0.57 5.28
CA LYS A 93 -7.36 0.04 6.30
C LYS A 93 -6.69 -0.11 7.67
N GLY A 94 -5.42 -0.53 7.69
CA GLY A 94 -4.63 -0.61 8.93
C GLY A 94 -4.41 0.76 9.57
N VAL A 95 -3.99 1.75 8.78
CA VAL A 95 -3.80 3.14 9.24
C VAL A 95 -5.10 3.74 9.78
N MET A 96 -6.24 3.52 9.11
CA MET A 96 -7.53 4.02 9.58
C MET A 96 -7.96 3.39 10.91
N ARG A 97 -7.70 2.09 11.08
CA ARG A 97 -7.93 1.39 12.36
C ARG A 97 -7.02 1.93 13.47
N ALA A 98 -5.74 2.14 13.17
CA ALA A 98 -4.82 2.76 14.12
C ALA A 98 -5.27 4.17 14.50
N GLY A 99 -5.71 5.00 13.54
CA GLY A 99 -6.24 6.34 13.80
C GLY A 99 -7.50 6.34 14.66
N THR A 100 -8.36 5.31 14.53
CA THR A 100 -9.53 5.13 15.42
C THR A 100 -9.08 4.89 16.86
N ARG A 101 -8.09 4.02 17.08
CA ARG A 101 -7.56 3.74 18.42
C ARG A 101 -6.87 4.95 19.04
N VAL A 102 -6.12 5.71 18.24
CA VAL A 102 -5.51 6.96 18.70
C VAL A 102 -6.57 7.98 19.11
N ARG A 103 -7.69 8.05 18.37
CA ARG A 103 -8.85 8.89 18.76
C ARG A 103 -9.46 8.45 20.09
N GLU A 104 -9.38 7.17 20.43
CA GLU A 104 -9.83 6.61 21.71
C GLU A 104 -8.80 6.79 22.84
N GLY A 105 -7.66 7.46 22.57
CA GLY A 105 -6.62 7.76 23.56
C GLY A 105 -5.51 6.71 23.66
N GLN A 106 -5.46 5.75 22.75
CA GLN A 106 -4.33 4.80 22.66
C GLN A 106 -3.10 5.48 22.04
N GLY A 107 -1.90 4.99 22.38
CA GLY A 107 -0.66 5.45 21.75
C GLY A 107 -0.60 5.12 20.26
N LEU A 108 0.04 6.00 19.48
CA LEU A 108 0.23 5.88 18.04
C LEU A 108 1.08 4.65 17.70
N ALA A 109 2.22 4.49 18.37
CA ALA A 109 3.14 3.39 18.09
C ALA A 109 2.45 2.02 18.27
N GLY A 110 1.86 1.79 19.45
CA GLY A 110 1.14 0.55 19.73
C GLY A 110 -0.08 0.34 18.83
N SER A 111 -0.78 1.42 18.44
CA SER A 111 -1.92 1.31 17.52
C SER A 111 -1.52 0.87 16.11
N LEU A 112 -0.34 1.27 15.64
CA LEU A 112 0.23 0.84 14.35
C LEU A 112 0.84 -0.56 14.44
N GLU A 113 1.51 -0.87 15.55
CA GLU A 113 2.10 -2.19 15.83
C GLU A 113 1.04 -3.30 15.76
N GLU A 114 -0.12 -3.09 16.38
CA GLU A 114 -1.21 -4.07 16.40
C GLU A 114 -1.74 -4.42 14.99
N GLN A 115 -1.53 -3.54 14.01
CA GLN A 115 -1.92 -3.83 12.63
C GLN A 115 -1.00 -4.86 11.95
N LYS A 116 0.21 -5.10 12.47
CA LYS A 116 1.21 -6.03 11.90
C LYS A 116 1.50 -5.75 10.42
N ILE A 117 1.57 -4.47 10.08
CA ILE A 117 1.84 -3.98 8.73
C ILE A 117 3.15 -3.17 8.68
N PHE A 118 3.43 -2.40 9.73
CA PHE A 118 4.61 -1.56 9.78
C PHE A 118 5.86 -2.38 10.12
N PRO A 119 7.01 -2.12 9.48
CA PRO A 119 8.29 -2.66 9.91
C PRO A 119 8.57 -2.28 11.36
N GLU A 120 9.16 -3.20 12.12
CA GLU A 120 9.48 -3.03 13.56
C GLU A 120 10.25 -1.74 13.84
N LEU A 121 11.32 -1.48 13.09
CA LEU A 121 12.11 -0.25 13.20
C LEU A 121 11.27 1.03 13.01
N ALA A 122 10.26 1.00 12.14
CA ALA A 122 9.40 2.17 11.94
C ALA A 122 8.49 2.41 13.15
N VAL A 123 8.01 1.35 13.79
CA VAL A 123 7.22 1.45 15.03
C VAL A 123 8.07 2.01 16.17
N GLU A 124 9.30 1.51 16.33
CA GLU A 124 10.24 1.99 17.37
C GLU A 124 10.54 3.49 17.22
N MET A 125 10.79 3.97 15.99
CA MET A 125 11.02 5.40 15.74
C MET A 125 9.79 6.25 16.05
N ILE A 126 8.60 5.75 15.75
CA ILE A 126 7.34 6.41 16.10
C ILE A 126 7.16 6.47 17.61
N GLU A 127 7.48 5.40 18.34
CA GLU A 127 7.42 5.34 19.81
C GLU A 127 8.35 6.37 20.46
N VAL A 128 9.60 6.47 19.97
CA VAL A 128 10.56 7.49 20.41
C VAL A 128 10.02 8.88 20.12
N GLY A 129 9.48 9.10 18.91
CA GLY A 129 8.90 10.39 18.52
C GLY A 129 7.69 10.78 19.36
N GLU A 130 6.83 9.82 19.69
CA GLU A 130 5.64 10.01 20.52
C GLU A 130 6.03 10.37 21.95
N SER A 131 7.00 9.66 22.54
CA SER A 131 7.46 9.87 23.90
C SER A 131 8.24 11.18 24.09
N THR A 132 8.96 11.63 23.06
CA THR A 132 9.77 12.85 23.09
C THR A 132 9.04 14.09 22.56
N GLY A 133 7.84 13.92 22.01
CA GLY A 133 7.13 14.98 21.29
C GLY A 133 7.78 15.36 19.95
N ALA A 134 8.76 14.60 19.48
CA ALA A 134 9.50 14.85 18.24
C ALA A 134 9.02 13.98 17.05
N LEU A 135 7.74 13.58 17.04
CA LEU A 135 7.12 12.76 16.00
C LEU A 135 7.49 13.17 14.56
N PRO A 136 7.38 14.45 14.16
CA PRO A 136 7.65 14.82 12.77
C PRO A 136 9.12 14.61 12.36
N ALA A 137 10.06 14.76 13.29
CA ALA A 137 11.48 14.53 13.04
C ALA A 137 11.76 13.03 12.84
N MET A 138 11.22 12.18 13.72
CA MET A 138 11.38 10.72 13.62
C MET A 138 10.72 10.14 12.37
N LEU A 139 9.57 10.68 11.95
CA LEU A 139 8.86 10.24 10.73
C LEU A 139 9.59 10.59 9.41
N ASN A 140 10.56 11.51 9.45
CA ASN A 140 11.36 11.90 8.29
C ASN A 140 12.76 11.26 8.28
N SER A 141 13.02 10.36 9.24
CA SER A 141 14.30 9.66 9.41
C SER A 141 14.41 8.41 8.54
#